data_AF-A0A8B8BGI3-F1
#
_entry.id   AF-A0A8B8BGI3-F1
#
_cell.length_a   1.000
_cell.length_b   1.000
_cell.length_c   1.000
_cell.angle_alpha   90.00
_cell.angle_beta   90.00
_cell.angle_gamma   90.00
#
_symmetry.space_group_name_H-M   'P 1'
#
loop_
_entity.id
_entity.type
_entity.pdbx_description
1 polymer ?
#
loop_
_entity_poly.entity_id
_entity_poly.type
_entity_poly.pdbx_seq_one_letter_code
_entity_poly.pdbx_strand_id
1 'polypeptide(L)'
;MDIGAGWDLVKIQSKAEDLVIKDMLKCEGDNGVGWFIGGIGRTGVWTYADGTRMTYNALGPMPLGDTMVSARAPFIHYAAIFRSDFAWHYLNPYDNANLGYICEAQKC
;
A
#
# COMPACT_ATOMS: atom_id res chain seq x y z
N MET A 1 19.17 -10.88 -8.60
CA MET A 1 18.43 -10.37 -9.77
C MET A 1 18.19 -8.90 -9.46
N ASP A 2 19.09 -8.03 -9.89
CA ASP A 2 19.01 -6.59 -9.64
C ASP A 2 17.84 -6.04 -10.46
N ILE A 3 16.74 -5.73 -9.78
CA ILE A 3 15.62 -5.02 -10.38
C ILE A 3 16.02 -3.54 -10.44
N GLY A 4 15.95 -3.00 -11.66
CA GLY A 4 16.57 -1.76 -12.09
C GLY A 4 16.17 -0.51 -11.33
N ALA A 5 17.07 0.46 -11.42
CA ALA A 5 16.87 1.89 -11.16
C ALA A 5 16.71 2.38 -9.72
N GLY A 6 17.00 1.60 -8.65
CA GLY A 6 17.15 2.19 -7.30
C GLY A 6 15.93 2.96 -6.76
N TRP A 7 14.77 2.80 -7.37
CA TRP A 7 13.48 3.32 -6.96
C TRP A 7 12.52 2.14 -6.80
N ASP A 8 11.74 2.13 -5.73
CA ASP A 8 10.69 1.15 -5.47
C ASP A 8 9.45 1.88 -4.94
N LEU A 9 8.32 1.20 -4.80
CA LEU A 9 7.18 1.75 -4.08
C LEU A 9 7.56 2.12 -2.66
N VAL A 10 7.06 3.26 -2.19
CA VAL A 10 7.42 3.82 -0.89
C VAL A 10 7.14 2.84 0.26
N LYS A 11 8.09 2.76 1.19
CA LYS A 11 7.98 2.00 2.44
C LYS A 11 7.76 3.00 3.56
N ILE A 12 6.54 3.04 4.08
CA ILE A 12 6.19 3.97 5.16
C ILE A 12 6.42 3.28 6.51
N GLN A 13 7.58 3.50 7.10
CA GLN A 13 8.09 2.77 8.26
C GLN A 13 7.77 3.43 9.59
N SER A 14 7.24 4.65 9.58
CA SER A 14 6.89 5.38 10.80
C SER A 14 5.64 6.24 10.65
N LYS A 15 5.02 6.58 11.79
CA LYS A 15 3.92 7.55 11.83
C LYS A 15 4.34 8.93 11.30
N ALA A 16 5.61 9.30 11.47
CA ALA A 16 6.11 10.59 10.99
C ALA A 16 6.14 10.63 9.46
N GLU A 17 6.67 9.59 8.81
CA GLU A 17 6.63 9.45 7.34
C GLU A 17 5.19 9.44 6.81
N ASP A 18 4.30 8.70 7.47
CA ASP A 18 2.89 8.63 7.09
C ASP A 18 2.23 10.01 7.07
N LEU A 19 2.46 10.81 8.10
CA LEU A 19 1.92 12.17 8.19
C LEU A 19 2.50 13.09 7.12
N VAL A 20 3.80 13.03 6.86
CA VAL A 20 4.47 13.86 5.84
C VAL A 20 3.97 13.51 4.44
N ILE A 21 3.88 12.20 4.13
CA ILE A 21 3.37 11.73 2.84
C ILE A 21 1.91 12.17 2.65
N LYS A 22 1.06 11.98 3.66
CA LYS A 22 -0.35 12.42 3.58
C LYS A 22 -0.46 13.92 3.37
N ASP A 23 0.40 14.73 3.98
CA ASP A 23 0.40 16.17 3.78
C ASP A 23 0.84 16.56 2.37
N MET A 24 1.89 15.91 1.84
CA MET A 24 2.33 16.06 0.45
C MET A 24 1.20 15.72 -0.54
N LEU A 25 0.49 14.61 -0.32
CA LEU A 25 -0.59 14.14 -1.20
C LEU A 25 -1.78 15.10 -1.27
N LYS A 26 -2.00 15.97 -0.28
CA LYS A 26 -3.07 16.99 -0.34
C LYS A 26 -2.83 18.02 -1.46
N CYS A 27 -1.57 18.19 -1.87
CA CYS A 27 -1.18 19.12 -2.92
C CYS A 27 -1.19 18.50 -4.32
N GLU A 28 -1.39 17.18 -4.43
CA GLU A 28 -1.36 16.45 -5.70
C GLU A 28 -2.65 16.62 -6.50
N GLY A 29 -2.53 16.86 -7.80
CA GLY A 29 -3.66 17.07 -8.72
C GLY A 29 -4.57 15.83 -8.88
N ASP A 30 -5.78 16.02 -9.41
CA ASP A 30 -6.87 15.03 -9.45
C ASP A 30 -6.73 13.94 -10.54
N ASN A 31 -5.65 13.15 -10.49
CA ASN A 31 -5.35 12.12 -11.48
C ASN A 31 -5.80 10.69 -11.09
N GLY A 32 -6.59 10.52 -10.04
CA GLY A 32 -7.04 9.21 -9.59
C GLY A 32 -7.68 9.21 -8.20
N VAL A 33 -8.15 8.04 -7.78
CA VAL A 33 -8.85 7.86 -6.49
C VAL A 33 -7.90 7.68 -5.30
N GLY A 34 -6.58 7.62 -5.56
CA GLY A 34 -5.56 7.36 -4.56
C GLY A 34 -4.22 6.97 -5.19
N TRP A 35 -3.34 6.38 -4.36
CA TRP A 35 -1.99 6.00 -4.76
C TRP A 35 -1.56 4.68 -4.13
N PHE A 36 -0.91 3.83 -4.93
CA PHE A 36 -0.21 2.64 -4.45
C PHE A 36 0.98 2.99 -3.57
N ILE A 37 1.14 2.20 -2.51
CA ILE A 37 2.33 2.17 -1.64
C ILE A 37 2.85 0.74 -1.57
N GLY A 38 4.06 0.53 -1.05
CA GLY A 38 4.79 -0.74 -1.20
C GLY A 38 4.24 -1.94 -0.43
N GLY A 39 3.10 -1.82 0.26
CA GLY A 39 2.55 -2.88 1.11
C GLY A 39 1.87 -3.99 0.31
N ILE A 40 2.21 -5.25 0.63
CA ILE A 40 1.63 -6.47 0.09
C ILE A 40 1.16 -7.34 1.25
N GLY A 41 -0.14 -7.61 1.30
CA GLY A 41 -0.78 -8.47 2.29
C GLY A 41 -1.00 -9.86 1.75
N ARG A 42 -0.46 -10.89 2.41
CA ARG A 42 -0.71 -12.30 2.09
C ARG A 42 -1.28 -13.00 3.32
N THR A 43 -2.55 -13.41 3.25
CA THR A 43 -3.23 -14.12 4.36
C THR A 43 -3.11 -13.35 5.69
N GLY A 44 -3.27 -12.03 5.65
CA GLY A 44 -3.19 -11.14 6.82
C GLY A 44 -1.79 -10.72 7.25
N VAL A 45 -0.73 -11.27 6.65
CA VAL A 45 0.65 -10.84 6.91
C VAL A 45 1.06 -9.78 5.89
N TRP A 46 1.55 -8.64 6.37
CA TRP A 46 1.96 -7.51 5.53
C TRP A 46 3.48 -7.39 5.44
N THR A 47 3.98 -7.32 4.20
CA THR A 47 5.38 -7.08 3.87
C THR A 47 5.48 -5.98 2.82
N TYR A 48 6.65 -5.35 2.71
CA TYR A 48 6.96 -4.52 1.56
C TYR A 48 7.31 -5.37 0.32
N ALA A 49 7.41 -4.73 -0.84
CA ALA A 49 7.71 -5.39 -2.11
C ALA A 49 9.05 -6.16 -2.11
N ASP A 50 10.04 -5.67 -1.35
CA ASP A 50 11.34 -6.34 -1.15
C ASP A 50 11.29 -7.52 -0.15
N GLY A 51 10.13 -7.81 0.42
CA GLY A 51 9.92 -8.88 1.40
C GLY A 51 10.21 -8.49 2.84
N THR A 52 10.66 -7.27 3.12
CA THR A 52 10.83 -6.80 4.50
C THR A 52 9.48 -6.67 5.20
N ARG A 53 9.45 -6.96 6.50
CA ARG A 53 8.20 -6.95 7.27
C ARG A 53 7.77 -5.51 7.56
N MET A 54 6.48 -5.24 7.41
CA MET A 54 5.91 -3.95 7.84
C MET A 54 5.83 -3.90 9.36
N THR A 55 6.59 -3.01 9.97
CA THR A 55 6.59 -2.74 11.42
C THR A 55 5.58 -1.65 11.79
N TYR A 56 5.42 -0.66 10.91
CA TYR A 56 4.35 0.31 10.94
C TYR A 56 3.26 -0.09 9.95
N ASN A 57 2.01 -0.09 10.39
CA ASN A 57 0.86 -0.41 9.56
C ASN A 57 -0.33 0.44 10.01
N ALA A 58 -0.84 1.26 9.09
CA ALA A 58 -2.00 2.13 9.32
C ALA A 58 -3.27 1.62 8.63
N LEU A 59 -3.26 0.39 8.10
CA LEU A 59 -4.46 -0.24 7.57
C LEU A 59 -5.47 -0.49 8.70
N GLY A 60 -6.74 -0.19 8.43
CA GLY A 60 -7.85 -0.53 9.32
C GLY A 60 -8.01 -2.06 9.47
N PRO A 61 -8.96 -2.57 10.26
CA PRO A 61 -9.26 -4.00 10.27
C PRO A 61 -9.60 -4.49 8.86
N MET A 62 -9.05 -5.65 8.45
CA MET A 62 -9.47 -6.27 7.18
C MET A 62 -10.97 -6.53 7.24
N PRO A 63 -11.75 -6.11 6.23
CA PRO A 63 -13.15 -6.49 6.16
C PRO A 63 -13.20 -8.02 6.06
N LEU A 64 -13.76 -8.66 7.08
CA LEU A 64 -14.01 -10.10 7.10
C LEU A 64 -15.17 -10.40 6.13
N GLY A 65 -14.95 -10.23 4.82
CA GLY A 65 -15.87 -10.68 3.79
C GLY A 65 -15.82 -12.19 3.71
N ASP A 66 -16.90 -12.84 4.13
CA ASP A 66 -17.19 -14.28 4.06
C ASP A 66 -16.01 -15.23 4.34
N THR A 67 -15.91 -15.59 5.62
CA THR A 67 -15.02 -16.58 6.25
C THR A 67 -15.07 -18.01 5.67
N MET A 68 -15.68 -18.24 4.52
CA MET A 68 -15.78 -19.56 3.87
C MET A 68 -15.11 -19.67 2.50
N VAL A 69 -14.78 -18.55 1.84
CA VAL A 69 -13.93 -18.57 0.64
C VAL A 69 -12.44 -18.35 1.01
N SER A 70 -12.20 -17.84 2.23
CA SER A 70 -10.89 -17.44 2.78
C SER A 70 -9.88 -18.59 3.03
N ALA A 71 -10.30 -19.85 2.92
CA ALA A 71 -9.50 -21.01 3.34
C ALA A 71 -8.73 -21.72 2.21
N ARG A 72 -8.86 -21.31 0.93
CA ARG A 72 -8.36 -22.13 -0.20
C ARG A 72 -7.44 -21.45 -1.23
N ALA A 73 -7.19 -20.15 -1.14
CA ALA A 73 -6.21 -19.47 -1.99
C ALA A 73 -5.47 -18.37 -1.20
N PRO A 74 -4.18 -18.12 -1.44
CA PRO A 74 -3.50 -16.99 -0.84
C PRO A 74 -4.11 -15.70 -1.38
N PHE A 75 -4.98 -15.05 -0.60
CA PHE A 75 -5.50 -13.73 -0.94
C PHE A 75 -4.37 -12.73 -0.81
N ILE A 76 -3.89 -12.25 -1.96
CA ILE A 76 -2.94 -11.14 -2.05
C ILE A 76 -3.77 -9.86 -2.03
N HIS A 77 -3.42 -8.90 -1.19
CA HIS A 77 -3.95 -7.55 -1.20
C HIS A 77 -2.80 -6.56 -1.36
N TYR A 78 -3.07 -5.41 -1.97
CA TYR A 78 -2.13 -4.30 -2.05
C TYR A 78 -2.56 -3.19 -1.10
N ALA A 79 -1.61 -2.41 -0.60
CA ALA A 79 -1.89 -1.23 0.19
C ALA A 79 -1.93 0.02 -0.71
N ALA A 80 -2.89 0.90 -0.46
CA ALA A 80 -3.01 2.18 -1.12
C ALA A 80 -3.49 3.26 -0.15
N ILE A 81 -3.15 4.52 -0.42
CA ILE A 81 -3.71 5.68 0.27
C ILE A 81 -4.81 6.26 -0.60
N PHE A 82 -6.04 6.36 -0.09
CA PHE A 82 -7.17 6.88 -0.86
C PHE A 82 -7.30 8.40 -0.69
N ARG A 83 -7.60 9.10 -1.78
CA ARG A 83 -7.74 10.56 -1.79
C ARG A 83 -8.92 11.05 -0.95
N SER A 84 -9.98 10.24 -0.83
CA SER A 84 -11.22 10.61 -0.13
C SER A 84 -11.01 10.96 1.35
N ASP A 85 -10.08 10.27 2.01
CA ASP A 85 -9.85 10.38 3.46
C ASP A 85 -8.37 10.43 3.83
N PHE A 86 -7.47 10.32 2.86
CA PHE A 86 -6.03 10.17 3.06
C PHE A 86 -5.70 9.03 4.03
N ALA A 87 -6.51 7.97 4.07
CA ALA A 87 -6.26 6.79 4.88
C ALA A 87 -5.74 5.63 4.05
N TRP A 88 -5.12 4.65 4.72
CA TRP A 88 -4.64 3.43 4.08
C TRP A 88 -5.79 2.45 3.95
N HIS A 89 -5.93 1.88 2.76
CA HIS A 89 -6.94 0.89 2.46
C HIS A 89 -6.35 -0.33 1.75
N TYR A 90 -7.09 -1.42 1.84
CA TYR A 90 -6.85 -2.66 1.13
C TYR A 90 -7.36 -2.53 -0.30
N LEU A 91 -6.55 -2.94 -1.26
CA LEU A 91 -6.97 -3.09 -2.64
C LEU A 91 -6.88 -4.56 -3.05
N ASN A 92 -7.95 -5.07 -3.65
CA ASN A 92 -7.91 -6.38 -4.27
C ASN A 92 -7.10 -6.33 -5.57
N PRO A 93 -6.40 -7.40 -5.96
CA PRO A 93 -5.65 -7.44 -7.22
C PRO A 93 -6.52 -7.27 -8.47
N TYR A 94 -7.82 -7.48 -8.32
CA TYR A 94 -8.81 -7.39 -9.41
C TYR A 94 -9.59 -6.07 -9.40
N ASP A 95 -9.34 -5.18 -8.43
CA ASP A 95 -9.96 -3.86 -8.43
C ASP A 95 -9.39 -3.03 -9.59
N ASN A 96 -10.28 -2.42 -10.37
CA ASN A 96 -9.94 -1.60 -11.53
C ASN A 96 -9.84 -0.10 -11.19
N ALA A 97 -9.49 0.22 -9.94
CA ALA A 97 -9.34 1.58 -9.47
C ALA A 97 -8.19 2.31 -10.18
N ASN A 98 -8.45 3.50 -10.72
CA ASN A 98 -7.41 4.36 -11.29
C ASN A 98 -6.60 5.01 -10.16
N LEU A 99 -5.43 4.44 -9.87
CA LEU A 99 -4.54 4.83 -8.79
C LEU A 99 -3.19 5.27 -9.36
N GLY A 100 -2.65 6.36 -8.82
CA GLY A 100 -1.24 6.71 -9.00
C GLY A 100 -0.33 5.79 -8.17
N TYR A 101 0.95 6.13 -8.06
CA TYR A 101 1.90 5.42 -7.21
C TYR A 101 2.88 6.39 -6.57
N ILE A 102 3.39 6.04 -5.40
CA ILE A 102 4.43 6.80 -4.70
C ILE A 102 5.70 5.97 -4.71
N CYS A 103 6.78 6.50 -5.26
CA CYS A 103 8.07 5.84 -5.28
C CYS A 103 9.04 6.49 -4.28
N GLU A 104 9.92 5.69 -3.71
CA GLU A 104 11.06 6.13 -2.91
C GLU A 104 12.37 5.66 -3.53
N ALA A 105 13.43 6.45 -3.38
CA ALA A 105 14.77 6.00 -3.73
C ALA A 105 15.26 5.02 -2.66
N GLN A 106 15.65 3.82 -3.07
CA GLN A 106 16.16 2.76 -2.19
C GLN A 106 17.60 3.04 -1.71
N LYS A 107 18.28 4.04 -2.28
CA LYS A 107 19.63 4.47 -1.93
C LYS A 107 19.67 6.00 -1.90
N CYS A 108 20.14 6.56 -0.80
CA CYS A 108 20.42 7.98 -0.65
C CYS A 108 21.81 8.34 -1.20
#